data_AF-A6JV90-F1
#
_entry.id   AF-A6JV90-F1
#
_cell.length_a   1.000
_cell.length_b   1.000
_cell.length_c   1.000
_cell.angle_alpha   90.00
_cell.angle_beta   90.00
_cell.angle_gamma   90.00
#
_symmetry.space_group_name_H-M   'P 1'
#
loop_
_entity.id
_entity.type
_entity.pdbx_description
1 polymer ?
#
loop_
_entity_poly.entity_id
_entity_poly.type
_entity_poly.pdbx_seq_one_letter_code
_entity_poly.pdbx_strand_id
1 'polypeptide(L)'
;MTLLRGTRGGPVTEDFFKALGRVKQIHNDVKVLLRTNQQTAGLEIMEQMALLQETAYERLYRWAQSECRALTQESCDVSAVLTQAMEALQDRPVLYKYTLDEFGTARRSTVVRGFIDALTRGGPGGTPRPIEMHSHDPLRYVGDMLAWLHQATASEKEHLEALLKHVTAQGVKENIQEVVGHITEGVCRPLKVRIEQVILAEPGAVLLYKISNLLKFYHHTISGIVGNSAATLLTTIEEMHLLSKKIFFSSLSLHANKLMDKVGSPGLPGLRPCEWGLSCLDFRDVISFQVHVGEFSIPQVIVYLPGLVYLHPNMRKISMSFITLFSK
;
A
#
# COMPACT_ATOMS: atom_id res chain seq x y z
N MET A 1 -37.20 -13.66 23.24
CA MET A 1 -36.34 -14.05 24.38
C MET A 1 -35.40 -15.20 24.03
N THR A 2 -35.90 -16.36 23.60
CA THR A 2 -35.08 -17.55 23.25
C THR A 2 -34.12 -17.33 22.08
N LEU A 3 -34.45 -16.44 21.12
CA LEU A 3 -33.57 -16.09 20.00
C LEU A 3 -32.38 -15.20 20.40
N LEU A 4 -32.48 -14.40 21.46
CA LEU A 4 -31.39 -13.56 21.96
C LEU A 4 -30.49 -14.36 22.92
N ARG A 5 -31.11 -15.23 23.74
CA ARG A 5 -30.45 -16.19 24.63
C ARG A 5 -30.16 -17.55 23.97
N GLY A 6 -30.29 -17.65 22.66
CA GLY A 6 -30.11 -18.91 21.92
C GLY A 6 -28.74 -19.54 22.18
N THR A 7 -28.58 -20.82 21.83
CA THR A 7 -27.31 -21.56 22.01
C THR A 7 -26.12 -20.69 21.59
N ARG A 8 -25.09 -20.66 22.43
CA ARG A 8 -23.92 -19.75 22.31
C ARG A 8 -23.18 -19.81 20.96
N GLY A 9 -23.56 -20.70 20.03
CA GLY A 9 -23.06 -20.81 18.66
C GLY A 9 -24.11 -20.94 17.56
N GLY A 10 -25.38 -20.60 17.80
CA GLY A 10 -26.41 -20.63 16.74
C GLY A 10 -26.26 -19.45 15.75
N PRO A 11 -26.58 -19.63 14.46
CA PRO A 11 -26.40 -18.61 13.43
C PRO A 11 -27.19 -17.33 13.76
N VAL A 12 -26.60 -16.17 13.47
CA VAL A 12 -27.29 -14.89 13.50
C VAL A 12 -28.05 -14.74 12.18
N THR A 13 -29.32 -14.35 12.28
CA THR A 13 -30.24 -14.18 11.14
C THR A 13 -30.94 -12.83 11.25
N GLU A 14 -31.66 -12.40 10.21
CA GLU A 14 -32.41 -11.15 10.23
C GLU A 14 -33.37 -11.03 11.42
N ASP A 15 -33.95 -12.14 11.87
CA ASP A 15 -34.88 -12.16 13.00
C ASP A 15 -34.18 -11.83 14.34
N PHE A 16 -32.88 -12.08 14.44
CA PHE A 16 -32.07 -11.62 15.57
C PHE A 16 -32.05 -10.09 15.65
N PHE A 17 -31.81 -9.41 14.53
CA PHE A 17 -31.76 -7.95 14.48
C PHE A 17 -33.14 -7.32 14.76
N LYS A 18 -34.22 -7.91 14.25
CA LYS A 18 -35.60 -7.50 14.60
C LYS A 18 -35.86 -7.61 16.10
N ALA A 19 -35.43 -8.72 16.72
CA ALA A 19 -35.57 -8.93 18.16
C ALA A 19 -34.72 -7.94 18.98
N LEU A 20 -33.48 -7.68 18.56
CA LEU A 20 -32.59 -6.71 19.20
C LEU A 20 -33.16 -5.29 19.10
N GLY A 21 -33.68 -4.90 17.93
CA GLY A 21 -34.35 -3.62 17.74
C GLY A 21 -35.56 -3.45 18.66
N ARG A 22 -36.38 -4.49 18.81
CA ARG A 22 -37.52 -4.47 19.74
C ARG A 22 -37.09 -4.31 21.20
N VAL A 23 -36.02 -4.97 21.63
CA VAL A 23 -35.49 -4.80 23.00
C VAL A 23 -34.96 -3.37 23.22
N LYS A 24 -34.29 -2.77 22.23
CA LYS A 24 -33.87 -1.36 22.29
C LYS A 24 -35.06 -0.41 22.40
N GLN A 25 -36.12 -0.65 21.65
CA GLN A 25 -37.33 0.15 21.72
C GLN A 25 -37.97 0.07 23.11
N ILE A 26 -38.18 -1.14 23.64
CA ILE A 26 -38.76 -1.33 24.98
C ILE A 26 -37.89 -0.63 26.05
N HIS A 27 -36.56 -0.78 25.98
CA HIS A 27 -35.64 -0.12 26.92
C HIS A 27 -35.73 1.41 26.86
N ASN A 28 -35.98 2.00 25.68
CA ASN A 28 -36.18 3.44 25.54
C ASN A 28 -37.56 3.89 26.02
N ASP A 29 -38.62 3.15 25.69
CA ASP A 29 -40.00 3.48 26.07
C ASP A 29 -40.19 3.43 27.60
N VAL A 30 -39.50 2.50 28.27
CA VAL A 30 -39.52 2.38 29.73
C VAL A 30 -38.99 3.62 30.44
N LYS A 31 -38.16 4.46 29.79
CA LYS A 31 -37.73 5.75 30.36
C LYS A 31 -38.91 6.70 30.61
N VAL A 32 -40.01 6.55 29.88
CA VAL A 32 -41.25 7.32 30.12
C VAL A 32 -41.92 6.86 31.41
N LEU A 33 -41.94 5.54 31.68
CA LEU A 33 -42.53 4.98 32.91
C LEU A 33 -41.80 5.45 34.17
N LEU A 34 -40.49 5.70 34.09
CA LEU A 34 -39.70 6.26 35.19
C LEU A 34 -40.14 7.67 35.61
N ARG A 35 -40.87 8.40 34.75
CA ARG A 35 -41.45 9.72 35.03
C ARG A 35 -42.85 9.65 35.63
N THR A 36 -43.42 8.45 35.79
CA THR A 36 -44.77 8.21 36.32
C THR A 36 -44.71 7.56 37.70
N ASN A 37 -45.87 7.33 38.34
CA ASN A 37 -45.97 6.68 39.65
C ASN A 37 -45.53 5.20 39.67
N GLN A 38 -45.27 4.58 38.52
CA GLN A 38 -44.90 3.16 38.42
C GLN A 38 -43.38 2.95 38.27
N GLN A 39 -42.58 3.64 39.08
CA GLN A 39 -41.11 3.65 38.93
C GLN A 39 -40.46 2.29 39.17
N THR A 40 -40.93 1.51 40.14
CA THR A 40 -40.33 0.21 40.51
C THR A 40 -40.40 -0.80 39.37
N ALA A 41 -41.58 -0.97 38.76
CA ALA A 41 -41.75 -1.84 37.60
C ALA A 41 -40.94 -1.33 36.38
N GLY A 42 -40.84 0.00 36.22
CA GLY A 42 -40.00 0.60 35.19
C GLY A 42 -38.52 0.24 35.37
N LEU A 43 -37.99 0.32 36.59
CA LEU A 43 -36.61 -0.03 36.90
C LEU A 43 -36.33 -1.53 36.63
N GLU A 44 -37.22 -2.42 37.05
CA GLU A 44 -37.08 -3.86 36.82
C GLU A 44 -37.06 -4.22 35.32
N ILE A 45 -37.98 -3.65 34.53
CA ILE A 45 -38.01 -3.90 33.08
C ILE A 45 -36.75 -3.32 32.42
N MET A 46 -36.30 -2.13 32.83
CA MET A 46 -35.08 -1.52 32.31
C MET A 46 -33.86 -2.41 32.56
N GLU A 47 -33.70 -2.93 33.79
CA GLU A 47 -32.61 -3.83 34.14
C GLU A 47 -32.66 -5.14 33.33
N GLN A 48 -33.85 -5.76 33.22
CA GLN A 48 -34.02 -6.96 32.42
C GLN A 48 -33.70 -6.74 30.93
N MET A 49 -34.13 -5.62 30.34
CA MET A 49 -33.83 -5.30 28.95
C MET A 49 -32.34 -4.99 28.76
N ALA A 50 -31.69 -4.31 29.70
CA ALA A 50 -30.25 -4.06 29.66
C ALA A 50 -29.45 -5.37 29.68
N LEU A 51 -29.81 -6.33 30.53
CA LEU A 51 -29.18 -7.65 30.57
C LEU A 51 -29.36 -8.43 29.26
N LEU A 52 -30.53 -8.33 28.63
CA LEU A 52 -30.79 -8.94 27.33
C LEU A 52 -29.99 -8.27 26.21
N GLN A 53 -29.82 -6.96 26.25
CA GLN A 53 -28.97 -6.26 25.28
C GLN A 53 -27.52 -6.70 25.42
N GLU A 54 -27.00 -6.77 26.65
CA GLU A 54 -25.61 -7.18 26.88
C GLU A 54 -25.35 -8.60 26.36
N THR A 55 -26.22 -9.55 26.71
CA THR A 55 -26.11 -10.94 26.21
C THR A 55 -26.28 -11.04 24.69
N ALA A 56 -27.14 -10.21 24.09
CA ALA A 56 -27.29 -10.15 22.64
C ALA A 56 -26.04 -9.61 21.95
N TYR A 57 -25.45 -8.52 22.46
CA TYR A 57 -24.22 -7.95 21.91
C TYR A 57 -23.02 -8.88 22.04
N GLU A 58 -22.89 -9.57 23.19
CA GLU A 58 -21.83 -10.57 23.38
C GLU A 58 -21.94 -11.70 22.34
N ARG A 59 -23.16 -12.18 22.08
CA ARG A 59 -23.40 -13.20 21.05
C ARG A 59 -23.13 -12.68 19.64
N LEU A 60 -23.62 -11.48 19.31
CA LEU A 60 -23.41 -10.84 18.01
C LEU A 60 -21.92 -10.66 17.73
N TYR A 61 -21.17 -10.17 18.72
CA TYR A 61 -19.72 -10.00 18.66
C TYR A 61 -18.99 -11.32 18.38
N ARG A 62 -19.29 -12.38 19.15
CA ARG A 62 -18.66 -13.70 18.93
C ARG A 62 -18.95 -14.26 17.53
N TRP A 63 -20.19 -14.12 17.07
CA TRP A 63 -20.56 -14.56 15.73
C TRP A 63 -19.82 -13.74 14.67
N ALA A 64 -19.84 -12.40 14.77
CA ALA A 64 -19.17 -11.53 13.81
C ALA A 64 -17.66 -11.80 13.73
N GLN A 65 -16.98 -12.05 14.86
CA GLN A 65 -15.58 -12.46 14.86
C GLN A 65 -15.35 -13.80 14.15
N SER A 66 -16.23 -14.78 14.35
CA SER A 66 -16.14 -16.07 13.66
C SER A 66 -16.29 -15.93 12.16
N GLU A 67 -17.23 -15.10 11.71
CA GLU A 67 -17.41 -14.79 10.28
C GLU A 67 -16.19 -14.07 9.71
N CYS A 68 -15.67 -13.05 10.39
CA CYS A 68 -14.45 -12.34 9.99
C CYS A 68 -13.25 -13.29 9.84
N ARG A 69 -13.09 -14.25 10.77
CA ARG A 69 -12.04 -15.28 10.70
C ARG A 69 -12.22 -16.24 9.54
N ALA A 70 -13.44 -16.45 9.07
CA ALA A 70 -13.74 -17.32 7.93
C ALA A 70 -13.42 -16.65 6.57
N LEU A 71 -13.29 -15.32 6.51
CA LEU A 71 -12.99 -14.52 5.30
C LEU A 71 -11.52 -14.66 4.84
N THR A 72 -11.09 -15.90 4.64
CA THR A 72 -9.72 -16.27 4.24
C THR A 72 -9.56 -16.53 2.75
N GLN A 73 -10.64 -16.40 1.98
CA GLN A 73 -10.63 -16.53 0.52
C GLN A 73 -10.27 -15.19 -0.15
N GLU A 74 -9.70 -15.23 -1.35
CA GLU A 74 -9.34 -14.00 -2.09
C GLU A 74 -10.59 -13.15 -2.39
N SER A 75 -11.68 -13.78 -2.82
CA SER A 75 -13.02 -13.16 -2.90
C SER A 75 -13.62 -13.01 -1.51
N CYS A 76 -13.76 -11.78 -1.05
CA CYS A 76 -14.45 -11.48 0.20
C CYS A 76 -15.96 -11.37 -0.07
N ASP A 77 -16.69 -12.47 0.06
CA ASP A 77 -18.15 -12.44 0.01
C ASP A 77 -18.70 -11.93 1.35
N VAL A 78 -18.78 -10.60 1.47
CA VAL A 78 -19.37 -9.94 2.64
C VAL A 78 -20.86 -10.25 2.67
N SER A 79 -21.29 -11.07 3.64
CA SER A 79 -22.71 -11.39 3.80
C SER A 79 -23.51 -10.17 4.28
N ALA A 80 -24.75 -10.03 3.82
CA ALA A 80 -25.64 -8.96 4.27
C ALA A 80 -25.85 -8.97 5.80
N VAL A 81 -25.82 -10.16 6.41
CA VAL A 81 -25.95 -10.35 7.87
C VAL A 81 -24.71 -9.78 8.59
N LEU A 82 -23.52 -9.91 8.01
CA LEU A 82 -22.30 -9.34 8.57
C LEU A 82 -22.30 -7.80 8.48
N THR A 83 -22.76 -7.23 7.36
CA THR A 83 -22.93 -5.77 7.23
C THR A 83 -23.92 -5.23 8.27
N GLN A 84 -25.06 -5.92 8.48
CA GLN A 84 -26.02 -5.58 9.54
C GLN A 84 -25.45 -5.75 10.95
N ALA A 85 -24.57 -6.74 11.16
CA ALA A 85 -23.88 -6.91 12.43
C ALA A 85 -22.96 -5.74 12.73
N MET A 86 -22.19 -5.27 11.74
CA MET A 86 -21.32 -4.10 11.89
C MET A 86 -22.12 -2.83 12.18
N GLU A 87 -23.27 -2.65 11.50
CA GLU A 87 -24.21 -1.56 11.79
C GLU A 87 -24.71 -1.63 13.24
N ALA A 88 -25.14 -2.80 13.73
CA ALA A 88 -25.61 -2.93 15.10
C ALA A 88 -24.49 -2.75 16.15
N LEU A 89 -23.28 -3.24 15.86
CA LEU A 89 -22.12 -3.14 16.75
C LEU A 89 -21.62 -1.70 16.94
N GLN A 90 -21.93 -0.77 16.03
CA GLN A 90 -21.51 0.64 16.15
C GLN A 90 -22.01 1.31 17.45
N ASP A 91 -23.12 0.83 18.02
CA ASP A 91 -23.66 1.26 19.32
C ASP A 91 -22.72 0.92 20.49
N ARG A 92 -21.79 -0.01 20.30
CA ARG A 92 -20.77 -0.44 21.26
C ARG A 92 -19.38 -0.27 20.62
N PRO A 93 -18.80 0.95 20.61
CA PRO A 93 -17.58 1.27 19.86
C PRO A 93 -16.40 0.34 20.12
N VAL A 94 -16.26 -0.17 21.36
CA VAL A 94 -15.21 -1.11 21.74
C VAL A 94 -15.36 -2.46 21.00
N LEU A 95 -16.57 -3.02 20.97
CA LEU A 95 -16.84 -4.29 20.28
C LEU A 95 -16.74 -4.14 18.76
N TYR A 96 -17.22 -3.01 18.23
CA TYR A 96 -17.06 -2.63 16.83
C TYR A 96 -15.58 -2.63 16.43
N LYS A 97 -14.73 -1.93 17.19
CA LYS A 97 -13.29 -1.83 16.90
C LYS A 97 -12.62 -3.20 16.94
N TYR A 98 -12.87 -4.01 17.96
CA TYR A 98 -12.28 -5.37 18.03
C TYR A 98 -12.73 -6.28 16.89
N THR A 99 -13.96 -6.13 16.40
CA THR A 99 -14.45 -6.90 15.25
C THR A 99 -13.74 -6.46 13.96
N LEU A 100 -13.50 -5.16 13.83
CA LEU A 100 -12.77 -4.58 12.70
C LEU A 100 -11.29 -4.98 12.69
N ASP A 101 -10.64 -5.00 13.86
CA ASP A 101 -9.25 -5.47 14.01
C ASP A 101 -9.11 -6.96 13.65
N GLU A 102 -10.10 -7.78 14.02
CA GLU A 102 -10.16 -9.20 13.66
C GLU A 102 -10.29 -9.40 12.15
N PHE A 103 -11.17 -8.62 11.50
CA PHE A 103 -11.28 -8.60 10.04
C PHE A 103 -9.93 -8.26 9.39
N GLY A 104 -9.28 -7.17 9.84
CA GLY A 104 -7.97 -6.76 9.34
C GLY A 104 -6.92 -7.85 9.50
N THR A 105 -6.93 -8.59 10.61
CA THR A 105 -5.98 -9.68 10.87
C THR A 105 -6.20 -10.88 9.95
N ALA A 106 -7.45 -11.28 9.72
CA ALA A 106 -7.79 -12.37 8.80
C ALA A 106 -7.41 -12.03 7.35
N ARG A 107 -7.73 -10.80 6.92
CA ARG A 107 -7.37 -10.30 5.59
C ARG A 107 -5.87 -10.14 5.40
N ARG A 108 -5.14 -9.60 6.38
CA ARG A 108 -3.67 -9.51 6.37
C ARG A 108 -3.02 -10.86 6.04
N SER A 109 -3.45 -11.92 6.73
CA SER A 109 -2.92 -13.27 6.50
C SER A 109 -3.21 -13.78 5.09
N THR A 110 -4.38 -13.43 4.53
CA THR A 110 -4.81 -13.80 3.18
C THR A 110 -4.00 -13.03 2.12
N VAL A 111 -3.86 -11.71 2.26
CA VAL A 111 -3.08 -10.86 1.34
C VAL A 111 -1.61 -11.25 1.33
N VAL A 112 -1.01 -11.52 2.50
CA VAL A 112 0.37 -12.01 2.55
C VAL A 112 0.52 -13.33 1.81
N ARG A 113 -0.39 -14.28 2.02
CA ARG A 113 -0.36 -15.56 1.31
C ARG A 113 -0.54 -15.36 -0.19
N GLY A 114 -1.53 -14.56 -0.60
CA GLY A 114 -1.79 -14.24 -2.01
C GLY A 114 -0.59 -13.58 -2.68
N PHE A 115 0.16 -12.72 -1.98
CA PHE A 115 1.38 -12.13 -2.53
C PHE A 115 2.46 -13.18 -2.77
N ILE A 116 2.68 -14.09 -1.82
CA ILE A 116 3.65 -15.18 -1.97
C ILE A 116 3.22 -16.16 -3.08
N ASP A 117 1.93 -16.49 -3.17
CA ASP A 117 1.40 -17.33 -4.23
C ASP A 117 1.56 -16.65 -5.60
N ALA A 118 1.28 -15.35 -5.72
CA ALA A 118 1.52 -14.60 -6.97
C ALA A 118 3.01 -14.57 -7.37
N LEU A 119 3.92 -14.46 -6.40
CA LEU A 119 5.36 -14.53 -6.64
C LEU A 119 5.81 -15.90 -7.15
N THR A 120 5.36 -16.98 -6.50
CA THR A 120 5.95 -18.33 -6.64
C THR A 120 5.14 -19.32 -7.48
N ARG A 121 3.81 -19.22 -7.46
CA ARG A 121 2.87 -20.14 -8.12
C ARG A 121 2.10 -19.49 -9.27
N GLY A 122 1.89 -18.18 -9.21
CA GLY A 122 1.03 -17.45 -10.15
C GLY A 122 -0.45 -17.60 -9.78
N GLY A 123 -1.33 -17.21 -10.71
CA GLY A 123 -2.77 -17.26 -10.51
C GLY A 123 -3.37 -18.68 -10.60
N PRO A 124 -4.70 -18.82 -10.37
CA PRO A 124 -5.40 -20.09 -10.43
C PRO A 124 -5.13 -20.81 -11.75
N GLY A 125 -4.63 -22.05 -11.70
CA GLY A 125 -4.24 -22.82 -12.89
C GLY A 125 -2.87 -22.44 -13.49
N GLY A 126 -2.04 -21.66 -12.79
CA GLY A 126 -0.72 -21.22 -13.26
C GLY A 126 -0.76 -20.02 -14.19
N THR A 127 -1.91 -19.35 -14.29
CA THR A 127 -2.12 -18.14 -15.09
C THR A 127 -2.75 -17.03 -14.25
N PRO A 128 -2.18 -15.81 -14.22
CA PRO A 128 -0.89 -15.43 -14.81
C PRO A 128 0.27 -16.21 -14.20
N ARG A 129 1.38 -16.34 -14.94
CA ARG A 129 2.57 -17.07 -14.49
C ARG A 129 3.16 -16.44 -13.22
N PRO A 130 3.89 -17.22 -12.39
CA PRO A 130 4.59 -16.69 -11.23
C PRO A 130 5.44 -15.46 -11.57
N ILE A 131 5.35 -14.41 -10.76
CA ILE A 131 6.09 -13.16 -11.00
C ILE A 131 7.61 -13.43 -10.96
N GLU A 132 8.08 -14.39 -10.16
CA GLU A 132 9.50 -14.78 -10.11
C GLU A 132 10.07 -15.25 -11.46
N MET A 133 9.23 -15.75 -12.38
CA MET A 133 9.68 -16.12 -13.73
C MET A 133 10.21 -14.91 -14.51
N HIS A 134 9.78 -13.70 -14.18
CA HIS A 134 10.21 -12.46 -14.82
C HIS A 134 11.46 -11.85 -14.17
N SER A 135 12.09 -12.51 -13.19
CA SER A 135 13.27 -11.99 -12.47
C SER A 135 14.47 -11.61 -13.35
N HIS A 136 14.57 -12.15 -14.57
CA HIS A 136 15.57 -11.80 -15.57
C HIS A 136 15.34 -10.42 -16.21
N ASP A 137 14.12 -9.87 -16.10
CA ASP A 137 13.75 -8.52 -16.51
C ASP A 137 13.40 -7.69 -15.24
N PRO A 138 14.38 -6.98 -14.66
CA PRO A 138 14.21 -6.22 -13.42
C PRO A 138 13.05 -5.22 -13.43
N LEU A 139 12.82 -4.53 -14.55
CA LEU A 139 11.80 -3.49 -14.63
C LEU A 139 10.42 -4.11 -14.61
N ARG A 140 10.22 -5.19 -15.38
CA ARG A 140 8.97 -5.96 -15.38
C ARG A 140 8.72 -6.63 -14.04
N TYR A 141 9.74 -7.26 -13.46
CA TYR A 141 9.61 -7.94 -12.17
C TYR A 141 9.18 -6.99 -11.05
N VAL A 142 9.80 -5.81 -10.93
CA VAL A 142 9.39 -4.78 -9.96
C VAL A 142 8.01 -4.22 -10.30
N GLY A 143 7.71 -4.01 -11.59
CA GLY A 143 6.40 -3.53 -12.04
C GLY A 143 5.26 -4.47 -11.70
N ASP A 144 5.42 -5.77 -11.94
CA ASP A 144 4.43 -6.81 -11.64
C ASP A 144 4.16 -6.89 -10.12
N MET A 145 5.21 -6.80 -9.29
CA MET A 145 5.05 -6.78 -7.82
C MET A 145 4.26 -5.55 -7.34
N LEU A 146 4.55 -4.37 -7.87
CA LEU A 146 3.86 -3.13 -7.50
C LEU A 146 2.43 -3.08 -8.04
N ALA A 147 2.19 -3.62 -9.25
CA ALA A 147 0.86 -3.74 -9.83
C ALA A 147 -0.03 -4.66 -8.99
N TRP A 148 0.48 -5.83 -8.59
CA TRP A 148 -0.24 -6.74 -7.70
C TRP A 148 -0.58 -6.07 -6.37
N LEU A 149 0.38 -5.37 -5.76
CA LEU A 149 0.18 -4.65 -4.51
C LEU A 149 -0.89 -3.56 -4.64
N HIS A 150 -0.86 -2.78 -5.71
CA HIS A 150 -1.84 -1.75 -5.99
C HIS A 150 -3.25 -2.35 -6.12
N GLN A 151 -3.40 -3.43 -6.88
CA GLN A 151 -4.68 -4.11 -7.05
C GLN A 151 -5.20 -4.71 -5.74
N ALA A 152 -4.34 -5.40 -4.97
CA ALA A 152 -4.70 -5.95 -3.68
C ALA A 152 -5.15 -4.84 -2.71
N THR A 153 -4.43 -3.71 -2.68
CA THR A 153 -4.78 -2.56 -1.84
C THR A 153 -6.16 -1.97 -2.20
N ALA A 154 -6.46 -1.85 -3.50
CA ALA A 154 -7.76 -1.38 -3.96
C ALA A 154 -8.88 -2.36 -3.56
N SER A 155 -8.68 -3.65 -3.78
CA SER A 155 -9.66 -4.69 -3.44
C SER A 155 -9.98 -4.75 -1.94
N GLU A 156 -8.97 -4.67 -1.07
CA GLU A 156 -9.20 -4.67 0.38
C GLU A 156 -9.96 -3.44 0.87
N LYS A 157 -9.73 -2.28 0.23
CA LYS A 157 -10.51 -1.07 0.49
C LYS A 157 -11.98 -1.27 0.09
N GLU A 158 -12.24 -1.83 -1.09
CA GLU A 158 -13.60 -2.13 -1.56
C GLU A 158 -14.32 -3.11 -0.64
N HIS A 159 -13.63 -4.16 -0.16
CA HIS A 159 -14.18 -5.11 0.80
C HIS A 159 -14.59 -4.43 2.12
N LEU A 160 -13.78 -3.50 2.62
CA LEU A 160 -14.10 -2.72 3.83
C LEU A 160 -15.25 -1.73 3.60
N GLU A 161 -15.30 -1.08 2.45
CA GLU A 161 -16.40 -0.19 2.06
C GLU A 161 -17.73 -0.97 1.97
N ALA A 162 -17.69 -2.20 1.44
CA ALA A 162 -18.84 -3.10 1.42
C ALA A 162 -19.26 -3.56 2.83
N LEU A 163 -18.30 -3.91 3.69
CA LEU A 163 -18.54 -4.31 5.08
C LEU A 163 -19.15 -3.20 5.92
N LEU A 164 -18.71 -1.96 5.72
CA LEU A 164 -19.11 -0.80 6.52
C LEU A 164 -20.21 0.05 5.86
N LYS A 165 -20.83 -0.44 4.78
CA LYS A 165 -21.83 0.29 3.99
C LYS A 165 -22.98 0.91 4.79
N HIS A 166 -23.40 0.26 5.88
CA HIS A 166 -24.50 0.72 6.74
C HIS A 166 -24.04 1.38 8.05
N VAL A 167 -22.73 1.50 8.27
CA VAL A 167 -22.18 2.12 9.48
C VAL A 167 -22.21 3.64 9.33
N THR A 168 -22.85 4.31 10.28
CA THR A 168 -23.04 5.77 10.29
C THR A 168 -22.12 6.50 11.27
N ALA A 169 -21.26 5.77 11.98
CA ALA A 169 -20.31 6.32 12.92
C ALA A 169 -19.39 7.36 12.26
N GLN A 170 -19.05 8.41 13.01
CA GLN A 170 -18.00 9.33 12.59
C GLN A 170 -16.65 8.60 12.62
N GLY A 171 -15.80 8.81 11.61
CA GLY A 171 -14.49 8.15 11.55
C GLY A 171 -14.42 6.89 10.66
N VAL A 172 -15.48 6.54 9.91
CA VAL A 172 -15.48 5.32 9.07
C VAL A 172 -14.37 5.35 8.02
N LYS A 173 -14.09 6.52 7.41
CA LYS A 173 -13.02 6.64 6.41
C LYS A 173 -11.64 6.39 7.02
N GLU A 174 -11.40 6.95 8.20
CA GLU A 174 -10.16 6.79 8.97
C GLU A 174 -9.99 5.32 9.39
N ASN A 175 -11.05 4.69 9.87
CA ASN A 175 -11.07 3.26 10.20
C ASN A 175 -10.72 2.38 8.99
N ILE A 176 -11.29 2.67 7.81
CA ILE A 176 -10.96 1.94 6.57
C ILE A 176 -9.47 2.11 6.26
N GLN A 177 -8.96 3.33 6.29
CA GLN A 177 -7.56 3.62 5.99
C GLN A 177 -6.61 2.93 6.98
N GLU A 178 -6.91 2.93 8.28
CA GLU A 178 -6.13 2.23 9.30
C GLU A 178 -6.09 0.71 9.06
N VAL A 179 -7.23 0.09 8.75
CA VAL A 179 -7.30 -1.36 8.53
C VAL A 179 -6.60 -1.76 7.23
N VAL A 180 -6.77 -1.00 6.14
CA VAL A 180 -6.01 -1.24 4.89
C VAL A 180 -4.52 -1.07 5.13
N GLY A 181 -4.10 -0.06 5.92
CA GLY A 181 -2.71 0.11 6.34
C GLY A 181 -2.18 -1.12 7.07
N HIS A 182 -2.93 -1.64 8.05
CA HIS A 182 -2.56 -2.85 8.79
C HIS A 182 -2.48 -4.10 7.89
N ILE A 183 -3.41 -4.27 6.95
CA ILE A 183 -3.41 -5.40 6.00
C ILE A 183 -2.17 -5.35 5.11
N THR A 184 -1.89 -4.18 4.52
CA THR A 184 -0.77 -3.99 3.58
C THR A 184 0.60 -4.01 4.25
N GLU A 185 0.69 -3.74 5.55
CA GLU A 185 1.93 -3.88 6.32
C GLU A 185 2.52 -5.30 6.23
N GLY A 186 1.66 -6.32 6.11
CA GLY A 186 2.08 -7.72 5.99
C GLY A 186 2.98 -7.99 4.78
N VAL A 187 2.80 -7.26 3.68
CA VAL A 187 3.55 -7.48 2.42
C VAL A 187 4.79 -6.61 2.29
N CYS A 188 4.99 -5.62 3.17
CA CYS A 188 6.15 -4.71 3.10
C CYS A 188 7.50 -5.46 3.15
N ARG A 189 7.64 -6.42 4.05
CA ARG A 189 8.90 -7.18 4.22
C ARG A 189 9.26 -8.00 2.98
N PRO A 190 8.40 -8.91 2.46
CA PRO A 190 8.75 -9.68 1.26
C PRO A 190 8.94 -8.78 0.03
N LEU A 191 8.17 -7.70 -0.11
CA LEU A 191 8.34 -6.72 -1.19
C LEU A 191 9.73 -6.06 -1.13
N LYS A 192 10.10 -5.52 0.04
CA LYS A 192 11.38 -4.84 0.27
C LYS A 192 12.56 -5.72 -0.12
N VAL A 193 12.59 -6.95 0.40
CA VAL A 193 13.70 -7.89 0.13
C VAL A 193 13.88 -8.13 -1.36
N ARG A 194 12.80 -8.33 -2.11
CA ARG A 194 12.89 -8.63 -3.55
C ARG A 194 13.29 -7.42 -4.39
N ILE A 195 12.75 -6.24 -4.09
CA ILE A 195 13.13 -5.01 -4.80
C ILE A 195 14.58 -4.63 -4.48
N GLU A 196 14.99 -4.75 -3.21
CA GLU A 196 16.37 -4.50 -2.79
C GLU A 196 17.36 -5.41 -3.50
N GLN A 197 17.07 -6.72 -3.60
CA GLN A 197 17.89 -7.67 -4.36
C GLN A 197 18.06 -7.26 -5.83
N VAL A 198 17.00 -6.79 -6.46
CA VAL A 198 17.02 -6.32 -7.86
C VAL A 198 17.90 -5.07 -8.01
N ILE A 199 17.79 -4.12 -7.09
CA ILE A 199 18.57 -2.87 -7.12
C ILE A 199 20.06 -3.18 -6.87
N LEU A 200 20.36 -4.04 -5.90
CA LEU A 200 21.72 -4.42 -5.52
C LEU A 200 22.42 -5.33 -6.54
N ALA A 201 21.68 -5.97 -7.45
CA ALA A 201 22.25 -6.69 -8.59
C ALA A 201 22.86 -5.76 -9.66
N GLU A 202 22.77 -4.43 -9.47
CA GLU A 202 23.32 -3.40 -10.35
C GLU A 202 23.02 -3.61 -11.85
N PRO A 203 21.74 -3.68 -12.26
CA PRO A 203 21.37 -4.02 -13.64
C PRO A 203 21.68 -2.91 -14.67
N GLY A 204 22.38 -1.84 -14.27
CA GLY A 204 22.78 -0.71 -15.10
C GLY A 204 22.05 0.60 -14.75
N ALA A 205 22.72 1.73 -14.96
CA ALA A 205 22.23 3.06 -14.58
C ALA A 205 20.86 3.40 -15.20
N VAL A 206 20.66 3.12 -16.49
CA VAL A 206 19.38 3.40 -17.18
C VAL A 206 18.23 2.63 -16.53
N LEU A 207 18.44 1.36 -16.18
CA LEU A 207 17.42 0.52 -15.59
C LEU A 207 17.10 0.94 -14.14
N LEU A 208 18.12 1.28 -13.36
CA LEU A 208 17.96 1.83 -12.00
C LEU A 208 17.16 3.15 -11.99
N TYR A 209 17.36 4.01 -13.00
CA TYR A 209 16.55 5.23 -13.14
C TYR A 209 15.09 4.90 -13.46
N LYS A 210 14.83 3.97 -14.39
CA LYS A 210 13.47 3.52 -14.71
C LYS A 210 12.77 2.90 -13.50
N ILE A 211 13.46 2.04 -12.74
CA ILE A 211 12.93 1.43 -11.51
C ILE A 211 12.63 2.52 -10.45
N SER A 212 13.51 3.52 -10.30
CA SER A 212 13.29 4.64 -9.39
C SER A 212 12.02 5.42 -9.72
N ASN A 213 11.79 5.72 -11.00
CA ASN A 213 10.59 6.42 -11.46
C ASN A 213 9.32 5.57 -11.28
N LEU A 214 9.43 4.27 -11.52
CA LEU A 214 8.34 3.32 -11.31
C LEU A 214 7.92 3.27 -9.83
N LEU A 215 8.89 3.22 -8.91
CA LEU A 215 8.64 3.27 -7.46
C LEU A 215 7.95 4.58 -7.06
N LYS A 216 8.42 5.72 -7.59
CA LYS A 216 7.82 7.04 -7.34
C LYS A 216 6.37 7.12 -7.85
N PHE A 217 6.11 6.57 -9.03
CA PHE A 217 4.76 6.50 -9.59
C PHE A 217 3.82 5.69 -8.68
N TYR A 218 4.20 4.46 -8.33
CA TYR A 218 3.35 3.60 -7.48
C TYR A 218 3.21 4.13 -6.05
N HIS A 219 4.23 4.81 -5.49
CA HIS A 219 4.10 5.53 -4.23
C HIS A 219 2.95 6.55 -4.30
N HIS A 220 2.90 7.37 -5.36
CA HIS A 220 1.83 8.34 -5.55
C HIS A 220 0.46 7.68 -5.75
N THR A 221 0.38 6.66 -6.62
CA THR A 221 -0.88 5.94 -6.91
C THR A 221 -1.45 5.27 -5.66
N ILE A 222 -0.63 4.54 -4.91
CA ILE A 222 -1.07 3.84 -3.69
C ILE A 222 -1.40 4.84 -2.57
N SER A 223 -0.65 5.93 -2.45
CA SER A 223 -0.95 7.01 -1.50
C SER A 223 -2.34 7.60 -1.74
N GLY A 224 -2.77 7.74 -3.00
CA GLY A 224 -4.13 8.17 -3.34
C GLY A 224 -5.25 7.25 -2.86
N ILE A 225 -4.96 5.95 -2.69
CA ILE A 225 -5.96 4.96 -2.24
C ILE A 225 -6.05 4.91 -0.73
N VAL A 226 -4.90 4.82 -0.05
CA VAL A 226 -4.83 4.53 1.39
C VAL A 226 -4.72 5.79 2.26
N GLY A 227 -4.39 6.94 1.66
CA GLY A 227 -4.16 8.17 2.41
C GLY A 227 -2.95 8.08 3.34
N ASN A 228 -3.03 8.74 4.50
CA ASN A 228 -1.90 8.85 5.44
C ASN A 228 -1.71 7.61 6.34
N SER A 229 -2.65 6.67 6.36
CA SER A 229 -2.63 5.55 7.32
C SER A 229 -1.80 4.35 6.89
N ALA A 230 -1.46 4.18 5.60
CA ALA A 230 -0.47 3.20 5.14
C ALA A 230 0.96 3.77 5.16
N ALA A 231 1.32 4.48 6.25
CA ALA A 231 2.64 5.06 6.40
C ALA A 231 3.74 4.02 6.17
N THR A 232 3.62 2.82 6.76
CA THR A 232 4.64 1.77 6.64
C THR A 232 4.87 1.31 5.20
N LEU A 233 3.80 1.11 4.41
CA LEU A 233 3.93 0.70 3.02
C LEU A 233 4.56 1.79 2.17
N LEU A 234 4.06 3.03 2.31
CA LEU A 234 4.58 4.18 1.58
C LEU A 234 6.05 4.44 1.92
N THR A 235 6.42 4.39 3.20
CA THR A 235 7.81 4.48 3.66
C THR A 235 8.65 3.35 3.06
N THR A 236 8.14 2.12 2.99
CA THR A 236 8.88 1.01 2.37
C THR A 236 9.16 1.26 0.89
N ILE A 237 8.19 1.76 0.13
CA ILE A 237 8.37 2.09 -1.29
C ILE A 237 9.34 3.27 -1.46
N GLU A 238 9.22 4.29 -0.61
CA GLU A 238 10.12 5.45 -0.63
C GLU A 238 11.56 5.06 -0.29
N GLU A 239 11.79 4.18 0.70
CA GLU A 239 13.11 3.64 1.00
C GLU A 239 13.73 2.93 -0.21
N MET A 240 12.94 2.14 -0.96
CA MET A 240 13.41 1.50 -2.19
C MET A 240 13.66 2.52 -3.31
N HIS A 241 12.85 3.57 -3.42
CA HIS A 241 13.06 4.67 -4.36
C HIS A 241 14.40 5.37 -4.11
N LEU A 242 14.68 5.70 -2.85
CA LEU A 242 15.93 6.34 -2.42
C LEU A 242 17.13 5.42 -2.61
N LEU A 243 17.00 4.13 -2.33
CA LEU A 243 18.04 3.13 -2.60
C LEU A 243 18.36 3.06 -4.10
N SER A 244 17.34 2.97 -4.95
CA SER A 244 17.51 2.94 -6.42
C SER A 244 18.22 4.20 -6.93
N LYS A 245 17.86 5.38 -6.41
CA LYS A 245 18.55 6.65 -6.72
C LYS A 245 20.01 6.63 -6.29
N LYS A 246 20.29 6.17 -5.07
CA LYS A 246 21.66 6.12 -4.54
C LYS A 246 22.56 5.25 -5.41
N ILE A 247 22.12 4.04 -5.76
CA ILE A 247 22.89 3.11 -6.61
C ILE A 247 23.02 3.67 -8.03
N PHE A 248 21.98 4.31 -8.57
CA PHE A 248 22.04 5.02 -9.85
C PHE A 248 23.16 6.06 -9.89
N PHE A 249 23.23 6.97 -8.91
CA PHE A 249 24.27 7.99 -8.85
C PHE A 249 25.66 7.39 -8.65
N SER A 250 25.78 6.33 -7.85
CA SER A 250 27.05 5.59 -7.68
C SER A 250 27.54 5.00 -9.02
N SER A 251 26.66 4.33 -9.75
CA SER A 251 26.95 3.75 -11.07
C SER A 251 27.33 4.83 -12.09
N LEU A 252 26.66 5.99 -12.05
CA LEU A 252 26.96 7.13 -12.93
C LEU A 252 28.34 7.70 -12.63
N SER A 253 28.67 7.87 -11.34
CA SER A 253 29.95 8.39 -10.87
C SER A 253 31.10 7.45 -11.25
N LEU A 254 30.89 6.14 -11.12
CA LEU A 254 31.87 5.13 -11.54
C LEU A 254 32.12 5.17 -13.05
N HIS A 255 31.07 5.30 -13.87
CA HIS A 255 31.22 5.43 -15.32
C HIS A 255 31.95 6.71 -15.70
N ALA A 256 31.63 7.84 -15.07
CA ALA A 256 32.31 9.10 -15.29
C ALA A 256 33.80 9.02 -14.94
N ASN A 257 34.15 8.41 -13.80
CA ASN A 257 35.55 8.21 -13.39
C ASN A 257 36.32 7.31 -14.36
N LYS A 258 35.74 6.18 -14.78
CA LYS A 258 36.36 5.30 -15.79
C LYS A 258 36.62 6.02 -17.11
N LEU A 259 35.74 6.95 -17.49
CA LEU A 259 35.91 7.74 -18.71
C LEU A 259 37.06 8.76 -18.54
N MET A 260 37.17 9.39 -17.36
CA MET A 260 38.27 10.30 -17.03
C MET A 260 39.63 9.59 -16.97
N ASP A 261 39.70 8.38 -16.39
CA ASP A 261 40.93 7.59 -16.32
C ASP A 261 41.46 7.18 -17.71
N LYS A 262 40.55 6.86 -18.66
CA LYS A 262 40.92 6.58 -20.06
C LYS A 262 41.44 7.81 -20.80
N VAL A 263 41.04 9.01 -20.41
CA VAL A 263 41.54 10.28 -20.98
C VAL A 263 42.91 10.64 -20.40
N GLY A 264 43.26 10.10 -19.23
CA GLY A 264 44.50 10.40 -18.49
C GLY A 264 45.75 9.65 -18.93
N SER A 265 45.71 8.72 -19.89
CA SER A 265 46.93 8.05 -20.38
C SER A 265 47.62 8.89 -21.48
N PRO A 266 48.77 9.53 -21.20
CA PRO A 266 49.49 10.31 -22.19
C PRO A 266 50.36 9.35 -23.01
N GLY A 267 49.80 8.79 -24.08
CA GLY A 267 50.60 8.02 -25.03
C GLY A 267 49.83 6.96 -25.80
N LEU A 268 49.00 7.37 -26.77
CA LEU A 268 48.77 6.58 -27.98
C LEU A 268 48.20 7.48 -29.08
N PRO A 269 48.95 7.74 -30.17
CA PRO A 269 48.45 8.49 -31.30
C PRO A 269 47.54 7.56 -32.12
N GLY A 270 46.22 7.77 -32.09
CA GLY A 270 45.33 7.20 -33.10
C GLY A 270 44.05 6.49 -32.66
N LEU A 271 43.36 6.92 -31.60
CA LEU A 271 42.00 6.43 -31.33
C LEU A 271 40.95 7.29 -32.07
N ARG A 272 40.15 6.64 -32.93
CA ARG A 272 39.12 7.28 -33.77
C ARG A 272 38.01 7.93 -32.93
N PRO A 273 37.38 9.03 -33.40
CA PRO A 273 36.25 9.70 -32.74
C PRO A 273 34.97 8.84 -32.53
N CYS A 274 34.94 7.61 -33.04
CA CYS A 274 33.73 6.80 -33.15
C CYS A 274 33.27 6.18 -31.82
N GLU A 275 34.17 5.94 -30.86
CA GLU A 275 33.83 5.28 -29.59
C GLU A 275 33.38 6.27 -28.49
N TRP A 276 33.79 7.54 -28.59
CA TRP A 276 33.43 8.62 -27.67
C TRP A 276 31.99 9.10 -27.89
N GLY A 277 31.52 9.08 -29.14
CA GLY A 277 30.20 9.58 -29.51
C GLY A 277 29.07 8.79 -28.86
N LEU A 278 29.14 7.46 -28.88
CA LEU A 278 28.05 6.58 -28.40
C LEU A 278 27.87 6.65 -26.87
N SER A 279 28.96 6.64 -26.10
CA SER A 279 28.88 6.73 -24.64
C SER A 279 28.52 8.13 -24.14
N CYS A 280 28.94 9.19 -24.84
CA CYS A 280 28.53 10.55 -24.54
C CYS A 280 27.10 10.86 -25.01
N LEU A 281 26.58 10.18 -26.04
CA LEU A 281 25.18 10.25 -26.47
C LEU A 281 24.25 9.70 -25.40
N ASP A 282 24.55 8.53 -24.81
CA ASP A 282 23.75 7.99 -23.69
C ASP A 282 23.71 8.96 -22.49
N PHE A 283 24.84 9.58 -22.15
CA PHE A 283 24.91 10.58 -21.08
C PHE A 283 24.17 11.87 -21.43
N ARG A 284 24.28 12.32 -22.68
CA ARG A 284 23.59 13.51 -23.20
C ARG A 284 22.09 13.29 -23.25
N ASP A 285 21.63 12.11 -23.63
CA ASP A 285 20.21 11.80 -23.73
C ASP A 285 19.58 11.67 -22.34
N VAL A 286 20.29 11.09 -21.36
CA VAL A 286 19.83 11.04 -19.96
C VAL A 286 19.79 12.43 -19.31
N ILE A 287 20.83 13.25 -19.49
CA ILE A 287 20.88 14.62 -18.94
C ILE A 287 19.91 15.56 -19.67
N SER A 288 19.81 15.47 -21.00
CA SER A 288 18.89 16.29 -21.80
C SER A 288 17.43 15.93 -21.50
N PHE A 289 17.12 14.67 -21.21
CA PHE A 289 15.78 14.25 -20.78
C PHE A 289 15.45 14.78 -19.37
N GLN A 290 16.40 14.76 -18.43
CA GLN A 290 16.20 15.26 -17.06
C GLN A 290 16.05 16.79 -16.96
N VAL A 291 16.75 17.57 -17.77
CA VAL A 291 16.56 19.03 -17.85
C VAL A 291 15.20 19.38 -18.45
N HIS A 292 14.69 18.57 -19.39
CA HIS A 292 13.38 18.76 -20.01
C HIS A 292 12.21 18.42 -19.07
N VAL A 293 12.41 17.52 -18.10
CA VAL A 293 11.39 17.07 -17.13
C VAL A 293 11.42 17.88 -15.81
N GLY A 294 12.32 18.86 -15.68
CA GLY A 294 12.34 19.82 -14.57
C GLY A 294 12.79 19.28 -13.21
N GLU A 295 13.38 18.08 -13.15
CA GLU A 295 13.83 17.46 -11.89
C GLU A 295 15.20 17.95 -11.38
N PHE A 296 15.93 18.74 -12.17
CA PHE A 296 17.20 19.37 -11.75
C PHE A 296 17.19 20.89 -11.98
N SER A 297 17.67 21.65 -11.00
CA SER A 297 18.14 23.02 -11.26
C SER A 297 19.56 22.95 -11.83
N ILE A 298 19.81 23.71 -12.92
CA ILE A 298 21.11 23.89 -13.62
C ILE A 298 22.34 23.88 -12.67
N PRO A 299 22.35 24.57 -11.51
CA PRO A 299 23.50 24.54 -10.59
C PRO A 299 23.81 23.16 -9.99
N GLN A 300 22.86 22.26 -9.80
CA GLN A 300 23.12 20.94 -9.23
C GLN A 300 23.88 20.03 -10.21
N VAL A 301 23.58 20.11 -11.50
CA VAL A 301 24.29 19.34 -12.54
C VAL A 301 25.76 19.78 -12.66
N ILE A 302 26.03 21.07 -12.47
CA ILE A 302 27.39 21.66 -12.52
C ILE A 302 28.25 21.20 -11.33
N VAL A 303 27.65 21.04 -10.14
CA VAL A 303 28.37 20.62 -8.92
C VAL A 303 28.83 19.15 -8.99
N TYR A 304 28.11 18.28 -9.70
CA TYR A 304 28.51 16.88 -9.91
C TYR A 304 29.53 16.68 -11.06
N LEU A 305 29.93 17.75 -11.74
CA LEU A 305 30.90 17.74 -12.83
C LEU A 305 32.22 18.51 -12.52
N PRO A 306 32.87 18.42 -11.33
CA PRO A 306 34.10 19.17 -11.09
C PRO A 306 35.27 18.70 -11.99
N GLY A 307 35.22 17.48 -12.53
CA GLY A 307 36.29 16.91 -13.34
C GLY A 307 36.30 17.32 -14.82
N LEU A 308 35.20 17.84 -15.36
CA LEU A 308 35.07 18.08 -16.81
C LEU A 308 35.61 19.45 -17.26
N VAL A 309 35.89 20.36 -16.33
CA VAL A 309 36.41 21.72 -16.61
C VAL A 309 37.92 21.72 -16.91
N TYR A 310 38.62 20.65 -16.53
CA TYR A 310 40.08 20.53 -16.69
C TYR A 310 40.55 19.77 -17.93
N LEU A 311 39.64 19.24 -18.77
CA LEU A 311 40.01 18.49 -19.96
C LEU A 311 39.93 19.35 -21.23
N HIS A 312 41.04 19.31 -22.01
CA HIS A 312 41.27 19.65 -23.41
C HIS A 312 40.41 20.75 -24.10
N PRO A 313 40.99 21.70 -24.86
CA PRO A 313 40.28 22.85 -25.45
C PRO A 313 39.05 22.53 -26.34
N ASN A 314 38.92 21.30 -26.85
CA ASN A 314 37.73 20.85 -27.59
C ASN A 314 36.52 20.50 -26.68
N MET A 315 36.74 20.10 -25.42
CA MET A 315 35.67 19.82 -24.45
C MET A 315 35.13 21.12 -23.81
N ARG A 316 35.97 22.17 -23.70
CA ARG A 316 35.51 23.54 -23.37
C ARG A 316 34.52 24.09 -24.39
N LYS A 317 34.69 23.78 -25.68
CA LYS A 317 33.71 24.19 -26.72
C LYS A 317 32.38 23.46 -26.55
N ILE A 318 32.37 22.19 -26.19
CA ILE A 318 31.13 21.42 -25.94
C ILE A 318 30.43 21.92 -24.66
N SER A 319 31.21 22.17 -23.59
CA SER A 319 30.70 22.76 -22.33
C SER A 319 30.14 24.17 -22.55
N MET A 320 30.84 25.05 -23.27
CA MET A 320 30.34 26.38 -23.60
C MET A 320 29.16 26.35 -24.56
N SER A 321 29.14 25.46 -25.56
CA SER A 321 27.96 25.27 -26.42
C SER A 321 26.76 24.77 -25.63
N PHE A 322 26.95 23.91 -24.62
CA PHE A 322 25.90 23.50 -23.68
C PHE A 322 25.39 24.68 -22.82
N ILE A 323 26.29 25.50 -22.27
CA ILE A 323 25.90 26.69 -21.49
C ILE A 323 25.17 27.71 -22.37
N THR A 324 25.57 27.85 -23.64
CA THR A 324 24.98 28.84 -24.56
C THR A 324 23.65 28.36 -25.17
N LEU A 325 23.45 27.05 -25.37
CA LEU A 325 22.17 26.50 -25.86
C LEU A 325 21.05 26.54 -24.80
N PHE A 326 21.40 26.54 -23.51
CA PHE A 326 20.45 26.49 -22.38
C PHE A 326 20.34 27.81 -21.59
N SER A 327 21.05 28.87 -22.02
CA SER A 327 20.92 30.24 -21.50
C SER A 327 19.93 31.10 -22.33
N LYS A 328 19.07 30.48 -23.13
CA LYS A 328 17.98 31.13 -23.86
C LYS A 328 16.64 30.49 -23.53
#